data_AF-A0A0R1R096-F1
#
_entry.id   AF-A0A0R1R096-F1
#
_cell.length_a   1.000
_cell.length_b   1.000
_cell.length_c   1.000
_cell.angle_alpha   90.00
_cell.angle_beta   90.00
_cell.angle_gamma   90.00
#
_symmetry.space_group_name_H-M   'P 1'
#
loop_
_entity.id
_entity.type
_entity.pdbx_description
1 polymer ?
#
loop_
_entity_poly.entity_id
_entity_poly.type
_entity_poly.pdbx_seq_one_letter_code
_entity_poly.pdbx_strand_id
1 'polypeptide(L)'
;MADEMTDTVGVTADDMQSYLNLDTDGDASILADLISTAEDAVMNAIDDTIAVDIYRTYPLFNQAVRVLVDFMYYGRGTLSDQDKAYPPSYAYMINSIRWKIQRDQAAKSGEANG
;
A
#
# COMPACT_ATOMS: atom_id res chain seq x y z
N MET A 1 -8.02 1.79 -31.26
CA MET A 1 -6.97 0.80 -30.95
C MET A 1 -5.99 1.46 -30.02
N ALA A 2 -5.51 0.72 -29.02
CA ALA A 2 -4.85 1.16 -27.79
C ALA A 2 -5.85 1.73 -26.77
N ASP A 3 -5.90 1.27 -25.53
CA ASP A 3 -5.30 0.13 -24.86
C ASP A 3 -6.22 -0.08 -23.65
N GLU A 4 -6.54 -1.32 -23.33
CA GLU A 4 -7.30 -1.67 -22.15
C GLU A 4 -6.53 -1.10 -20.94
N MET A 5 -6.97 0.04 -20.40
CA MET A 5 -6.47 0.55 -19.13
C MET A 5 -6.72 -0.57 -18.14
N THR A 6 -5.71 -1.40 -17.92
CA THR A 6 -5.68 -2.36 -16.83
C THR A 6 -5.90 -1.53 -15.59
N ASP A 7 -7.13 -1.56 -15.07
CA ASP A 7 -7.55 -0.97 -13.80
C ASP A 7 -6.41 -1.22 -12.83
N THR A 8 -5.58 -0.20 -12.56
CA THR A 8 -4.49 -0.33 -11.61
C THR A 8 -5.14 -0.45 -10.25
N VAL A 9 -5.35 -1.68 -9.81
CA VAL A 9 -6.01 -1.97 -8.54
C VAL A 9 -5.16 -1.46 -7.34
N GLY A 10 -3.89 -1.11 -7.56
CA GLY A 10 -2.96 -0.58 -6.56
C GLY A 10 -2.64 0.90 -6.72
N VAL A 11 -1.88 1.45 -5.76
CA VAL A 11 -1.43 2.84 -5.76
C VAL A 11 -0.37 3.06 -6.85
N THR A 12 -0.55 4.09 -7.67
CA THR A 12 0.39 4.48 -8.73
C THR A 12 1.23 5.72 -8.34
N ALA A 13 2.31 5.98 -9.09
CA ALA A 13 3.09 7.20 -8.90
C ALA A 13 2.23 8.46 -9.16
N ASP A 14 1.41 8.47 -10.21
CA ASP A 14 0.46 9.55 -10.49
C ASP A 14 -0.54 9.78 -9.35
N ASP A 15 -1.08 8.71 -8.75
CA ASP A 15 -1.95 8.83 -7.56
C ASP A 15 -1.24 9.58 -6.44
N MET A 16 0.03 9.27 -6.20
CA MET A 16 0.82 9.90 -5.15
C MET A 16 1.24 11.32 -5.52
N GLN A 17 1.55 11.61 -6.78
CA GLN A 17 1.83 12.98 -7.23
C GLN A 17 0.61 13.87 -7.03
N SER A 18 -0.58 13.38 -7.39
CA SER A 18 -1.83 14.09 -7.15
C SER A 18 -2.12 14.24 -5.66
N TYR A 19 -1.92 13.19 -4.85
CA TYR A 19 -2.18 13.22 -3.40
C TYR A 19 -1.23 14.17 -2.66
N LEU A 20 0.05 14.17 -3.03
CA LEU A 20 1.10 14.99 -2.41
C LEU A 20 1.20 16.39 -3.01
N ASN A 21 0.41 16.70 -4.05
CA ASN A 21 0.45 17.96 -4.80
C ASN A 21 1.87 18.27 -5.34
N LEU A 22 2.47 17.28 -6.00
CA LEU A 22 3.80 17.35 -6.61
C LEU A 22 3.72 17.66 -8.11
N ASP A 23 4.82 18.17 -8.65
CA ASP A 23 4.99 18.33 -10.10
C ASP A 23 5.24 16.95 -10.75
N THR A 24 4.68 16.73 -11.93
CA THR A 24 4.64 15.41 -12.60
C THR A 24 6.00 14.94 -13.11
N ASP A 25 6.96 15.85 -13.33
CA ASP A 25 8.21 15.54 -14.05
C ASP A 25 9.41 15.11 -13.16
N GLY A 26 9.33 15.25 -11.82
CA GLY A 26 10.52 15.10 -10.94
C GLY A 26 10.63 13.79 -10.17
N ASP A 27 9.52 13.24 -9.69
CA ASP A 27 9.53 12.30 -8.56
C ASP A 27 8.89 10.93 -8.86
N ALA A 28 8.48 10.65 -10.11
CA ALA A 28 7.77 9.42 -10.45
C ALA A 28 8.54 8.14 -10.06
N SER A 29 9.85 8.08 -10.35
CA SER A 29 10.69 6.92 -10.00
C SER A 29 10.85 6.76 -8.48
N ILE A 30 11.00 7.87 -7.76
CA ILE A 30 11.06 7.88 -6.30
C ILE A 30 9.76 7.33 -5.71
N LEU A 31 8.62 7.81 -6.21
CA LEU A 31 7.31 7.41 -5.72
C LEU A 31 7.06 5.93 -6.01
N ALA A 32 7.48 5.43 -7.17
CA ALA A 32 7.41 3.99 -7.48
C ALA A 32 8.20 3.14 -6.47
N ASP A 33 9.44 3.53 -6.14
CA ASP A 33 10.27 2.83 -5.15
C ASP A 33 9.64 2.87 -3.75
N LEU A 34 9.10 4.04 -3.37
CA LEU A 34 8.43 4.20 -2.08
C LEU A 34 7.13 3.41 -2.01
N ILE A 35 6.36 3.33 -3.10
CA ILE A 35 5.14 2.52 -3.19
C ILE A 35 5.50 1.04 -3.00
N SER A 36 6.51 0.53 -3.71
CA SER A 36 6.96 -0.86 -3.55
C SER A 36 7.38 -1.14 -2.10
N THR A 37 8.16 -0.23 -1.50
CA THR A 37 8.59 -0.36 -0.10
C THR A 37 7.40 -0.35 0.86
N ALA A 38 6.41 0.50 0.61
CA ALA A 38 5.21 0.61 1.43
C ALA A 38 4.31 -0.63 1.30
N GLU A 39 4.12 -1.15 0.09
CA GLU A 39 3.39 -2.40 -0.14
C GLU A 39 4.05 -3.55 0.62
N ASP A 40 5.36 -3.73 0.48
CA ASP A 40 6.11 -4.76 1.20
C ASP A 40 5.99 -4.60 2.72
N ALA A 41 6.11 -3.39 3.24
CA ALA A 41 6.00 -3.14 4.67
C ALA A 41 4.60 -3.48 5.22
N VAL A 42 3.54 -3.10 4.49
CA VAL A 42 2.16 -3.40 4.88
C VAL A 42 1.90 -4.90 4.81
N MET A 43 2.35 -5.58 3.75
CA MET A 43 2.19 -7.03 3.60
C MET A 43 2.93 -7.80 4.69
N ASN A 44 4.20 -7.47 4.96
CA ASN A 44 4.98 -8.08 6.05
C ASN A 44 4.34 -7.86 7.42
N ALA A 45 3.69 -6.72 7.62
CA ALA A 45 2.96 -6.42 8.86
C ALA A 45 1.63 -7.20 8.98
N ILE A 46 1.15 -7.86 7.93
CA ILE A 46 -0.12 -8.58 7.91
C ILE A 46 0.11 -10.08 7.69
N ASP A 47 0.50 -10.45 6.47
CA ASP A 47 0.78 -11.80 5.98
C ASP A 47 1.45 -11.68 4.59
N ASP A 48 2.75 -11.92 4.51
CA ASP A 48 3.57 -11.81 3.30
C ASP A 48 3.42 -13.02 2.35
N THR A 49 2.65 -14.03 2.73
CA THR A 49 2.38 -15.20 1.88
C THR A 49 1.26 -14.96 0.86
N ILE A 50 0.49 -13.88 1.03
CA ILE A 50 -0.60 -13.50 0.13
C ILE A 50 -0.07 -12.57 -0.96
N ALA A 51 -0.40 -12.87 -2.23
CA ALA A 51 0.04 -12.07 -3.37
C ALA A 51 -0.43 -10.60 -3.28
N VAL A 52 0.43 -9.66 -3.67
CA VAL A 52 0.16 -8.21 -3.65
C VAL A 52 -1.10 -7.82 -4.42
N ASP A 53 -1.40 -8.51 -5.53
CA ASP A 53 -2.60 -8.23 -6.32
C ASP A 53 -3.89 -8.47 -5.52
N ILE A 54 -3.88 -9.43 -4.59
CA ILE A 54 -5.00 -9.65 -3.67
C ILE A 54 -5.12 -8.48 -2.70
N TYR A 55 -4.01 -8.01 -2.14
CA TYR A 55 -3.99 -6.85 -1.24
C TYR A 55 -4.48 -5.57 -1.89
N ARG A 56 -4.07 -5.31 -3.13
CA ARG A 56 -4.50 -4.16 -3.93
C ARG A 56 -6.02 -4.07 -4.08
N THR A 57 -6.73 -5.21 -4.05
CA THR A 57 -8.21 -5.20 -4.12
C THR A 57 -8.88 -4.58 -2.88
N TYR A 58 -8.14 -4.40 -1.78
CA TYR A 58 -8.67 -3.79 -0.57
C TYR A 58 -8.40 -2.28 -0.57
N PRO A 59 -9.43 -1.41 -0.61
CA PRO A 59 -9.22 0.05 -0.59
C PRO A 59 -8.44 0.54 0.63
N LEU A 60 -8.60 -0.15 1.77
CA LEU A 60 -7.89 0.17 3.00
C LEU A 60 -6.39 -0.16 2.93
N PHE A 61 -6.01 -1.19 2.16
CA PHE A 61 -4.60 -1.49 1.88
C PHE A 61 -3.99 -0.37 1.06
N ASN A 62 -4.65 0.03 -0.03
CA ASN A 62 -4.19 1.16 -0.85
C ASN A 62 -4.09 2.47 -0.03
N GLN A 63 -5.03 2.71 0.90
CA GLN A 63 -4.94 3.85 1.80
C GLN A 63 -3.76 3.75 2.78
N ALA A 64 -3.46 2.56 3.31
CA ALA A 64 -2.31 2.35 4.18
C ALA A 64 -0.99 2.59 3.42
N VAL A 65 -0.89 2.11 2.19
CA VAL A 65 0.23 2.35 1.28
C VAL A 65 0.40 3.85 1.04
N ARG A 66 -0.66 4.58 0.67
CA ARG A 66 -0.61 6.05 0.46
C ARG A 66 -0.06 6.80 1.68
N VAL A 67 -0.56 6.48 2.87
CA VAL A 67 -0.15 7.12 4.13
C VAL A 67 1.31 6.81 4.46
N LEU A 68 1.78 5.60 4.17
CA LEU A 68 3.17 5.24 4.41
C LEU A 68 4.10 5.91 3.38
N VAL A 69 3.72 5.97 2.11
CA VAL A 69 4.49 6.68 1.07
C VAL A 69 4.61 8.16 1.41
N ASP A 70 3.52 8.82 1.82
CA ASP A 70 3.49 10.20 2.30
C ASP A 70 4.52 10.44 3.41
N PHE A 71 4.46 9.60 4.45
CA PHE A 71 5.39 9.65 5.56
C PHE A 71 6.86 9.46 5.14
N MET A 72 7.14 8.47 4.28
CA MET A 72 8.49 8.20 3.81
C MET A 72 9.00 9.31 2.88
N TYR A 73 8.14 9.87 2.03
CA TYR A 73 8.49 10.92 1.08
C TYR A 73 8.93 12.19 1.80
N TYR A 74 8.12 12.71 2.73
CA TYR A 74 8.50 13.86 3.55
C TYR A 74 9.56 13.52 4.61
N GLY A 75 9.68 12.25 4.99
CA GLY A 75 10.66 11.76 5.94
C GLY A 75 12.05 11.57 5.36
N ARG A 76 12.21 11.44 4.04
CA ARG A 76 13.42 10.92 3.35
C ARG A 76 14.74 11.60 3.76
N GLY A 77 14.73 12.90 4.05
CA GLY A 77 15.92 13.63 4.50
C GLY A 77 16.29 13.45 5.98
N THR A 78 15.43 12.78 6.75
CA THR A 78 15.48 12.64 8.22
C THR A 78 15.21 11.21 8.69
N LEU A 79 15.11 10.22 7.78
CA LEU A 79 14.81 8.83 8.15
C LEU A 79 15.92 8.18 9.00
N SER A 80 17.13 8.75 8.99
CA SER A 80 18.22 8.36 9.92
C SER A 80 17.96 8.80 11.36
N ASP A 81 17.06 9.76 11.60
CA ASP A 81 16.51 10.05 12.92
C ASP A 81 15.48 8.95 13.26
N GLN A 82 15.99 7.82 13.76
CA GLN A 82 15.26 6.58 14.11
C GLN A 82 14.05 6.75 15.05
N ASP A 83 13.74 7.96 15.51
CA ASP A 83 12.66 8.26 16.46
C ASP A 83 11.29 8.55 15.81
N LYS A 84 11.18 8.56 14.47
CA LYS A 84 9.88 8.75 13.82
C LYS A 84 9.08 7.45 13.81
N ALA A 85 8.25 7.28 14.82
CA ALA A 85 7.23 6.24 14.83
C ALA A 85 6.24 6.41 13.65
N TYR A 86 5.78 5.30 13.09
CA TYR A 86 4.74 5.31 12.06
C TYR A 86 3.48 6.05 12.55
N PRO A 87 2.74 6.73 11.66
CA PRO A 87 1.48 7.39 12.03
C PRO A 87 0.52 6.42 12.74
N PRO A 88 -0.14 6.81 13.85
CA PRO A 88 -1.08 5.91 14.55
C PRO A 88 -2.18 5.34 13.63
N SER A 89 -2.62 6.14 12.66
CA SER A 89 -3.59 5.74 11.64
C SER A 89 -3.12 4.52 10.82
N TYR A 90 -1.82 4.40 10.55
CA TYR A 90 -1.23 3.26 9.85
C TYR A 90 -1.41 1.95 10.63
N ALA A 91 -1.16 1.97 11.95
CA ALA A 91 -1.33 0.81 12.80
C ALA A 91 -2.81 0.36 12.87
N TYR A 92 -3.75 1.30 12.90
CA TYR A 92 -5.18 0.98 12.82
C TYR A 92 -5.55 0.33 11.48
N MET A 93 -5.05 0.87 10.37
CA MET A 93 -5.31 0.34 9.03
C MET A 93 -4.79 -1.09 8.87
N ILE A 94 -3.54 -1.36 9.29
CA ILE A 94 -2.95 -2.72 9.26
C ILE A 94 -3.84 -3.72 10.00
N ASN A 95 -4.24 -3.39 11.23
CA ASN A 95 -5.06 -4.30 12.04
C ASN A 95 -6.41 -4.58 11.38
N SER A 96 -7.05 -3.56 10.80
CA SER A 96 -8.31 -3.73 10.08
C SER A 96 -8.16 -4.59 8.82
N ILE A 97 -7.09 -4.41 8.05
CA ILE A 97 -6.83 -5.22 6.84
C ILE A 97 -6.56 -6.67 7.25
N ARG A 98 -5.74 -6.89 8.29
CA ARG A 98 -5.41 -8.22 8.81
C ARG A 98 -6.66 -9.05 9.12
N TRP A 99 -7.61 -8.49 9.85
CA TRP A 99 -8.86 -9.19 10.17
C TRP A 99 -9.69 -9.50 8.92
N LYS A 100 -9.77 -8.54 8.00
CA LYS A 100 -10.58 -8.69 6.79
C LYS A 100 -10.00 -9.76 5.86
N ILE A 101 -8.70 -9.71 5.60
CA ILE A 101 -8.05 -10.63 4.67
C ILE A 101 -8.05 -12.07 5.21
N GLN A 102 -7.78 -12.26 6.50
CA GLN A 102 -7.82 -13.60 7.11
C GLN A 102 -9.22 -14.21 7.06
N ARG A 103 -10.26 -13.42 7.33
CA ARG A 103 -11.65 -13.87 7.23
C ARG A 103 -12.01 -14.26 5.80
N ASP A 104 -11.66 -13.42 4.82
CA ASP A 104 -12.00 -13.66 3.43
C ASP A 104 -11.22 -14.86 2.86
N GLN A 105 -9.98 -15.11 3.31
CA GLN A 105 -9.21 -16.32 2.97
C GLN A 105 -9.78 -17.59 3.62
N ALA A 106 -10.25 -17.50 4.87
CA ALA A 106 -10.90 -18.62 5.55
C ALA A 106 -12.23 -19.01 4.87
N ALA A 107 -13.02 -18.04 4.42
CA ALA A 107 -14.26 -18.28 3.66
C ALA A 107 -13.98 -19.04 2.36
N LYS A 108 -12.99 -18.58 1.56
CA LYS A 108 -12.58 -19.24 0.32
C LYS A 108 -12.10 -20.68 0.54
N SER A 109 -11.39 -20.93 1.64
CA SER A 109 -10.91 -22.27 2.00
C SER A 109 -12.06 -23.21 2.45
N GLY A 110 -13.12 -22.65 3.03
CA GLY A 110 -14.33 -23.38 3.41
C GLY A 110 -15.20 -23.77 2.21
N GLU A 111 -15.29 -22.92 1.19
CA GLU A 111 -16.04 -23.19 -0.05
C GLU A 111 -15.37 -24.29 -0.90
N ALA A 112 -14.05 -24.43 -0.84
CA ALA A 112 -13.32 -25.47 -1.57
C ALA A 112 -13.51 -26.90 -1.00
N ASN A 113 -14.14 -27.04 0.18
CA ASN A 113 -14.36 -28.31 0.86
C ASN A 113 -15.85 -28.71 0.96
N GLY A 114 -16.73 -28.08 0.17
CA GLY A 114 -18.18 -28.33 0.15
C GLY A 114 -18.67 -29.03 -1.10
#